data_AF-A0A7S2MWG6-F1
#
_entry.id   AF-A0A7S2MWG6-F1
#
_cell.length_a   1.000
_cell.length_b   1.000
_cell.length_c   1.000
_cell.angle_alpha   90.00
_cell.angle_beta   90.00
_cell.angle_gamma   90.00
#
_symmetry.space_group_name_H-M   'P 1'
#
loop_
_entity.id
_entity.type
_entity.pdbx_description
1 polymer ?
#
loop_
_entity_poly.entity_id
_entity_poly.type
_entity_poly.pdbx_seq_one_letter_code
_entity_poly.pdbx_strand_id
1 'polypeptide(L)'
;GAETSPAWSIKVHGDQGVYTGGDDRKSYCAVAVRSLIWPGAVSVAQGSRFANLYVGYGVKCGTLVPPDKESGLQLRGTSCFLPLVPEDVMDEPPDFSEQGEPNPQEDDAGSENEDFDNEDADA
;
A
#
# COMPACT_ATOMS: atom_id res chain seq x y z
N GLY A 1 -30.02 -7.31 -19.28
CA GLY A 1 -28.91 -8.28 -19.21
C GLY A 1 -28.14 -7.98 -17.95
N ALA A 2 -27.82 -8.99 -17.14
CA ALA A 2 -27.14 -8.76 -15.87
C ALA A 2 -25.71 -8.24 -16.15
N GLU A 3 -25.45 -7.01 -15.71
CA GLU A 3 -24.12 -6.40 -15.78
C GLU A 3 -23.14 -7.28 -14.99
N THR A 4 -22.17 -7.86 -15.68
CA THR A 4 -21.21 -8.76 -15.05
C THR A 4 -20.18 -7.92 -14.28
N SER A 5 -20.25 -7.95 -12.96
CA SER A 5 -19.21 -7.36 -12.12
C SER A 5 -17.87 -8.11 -12.37
N PRO A 6 -16.75 -7.41 -12.57
CA PRO A 6 -15.46 -8.07 -12.83
C PRO A 6 -14.95 -8.91 -11.65
N ALA A 7 -15.46 -8.69 -10.43
CA ALA A 7 -15.06 -9.39 -9.22
C ALA A 7 -16.05 -10.50 -8.79
N TRP A 8 -17.24 -10.55 -9.39
CA TRP A 8 -18.33 -11.42 -8.94
C TRP A 8 -19.03 -12.08 -10.11
N SER A 9 -19.27 -13.39 -10.01
CA SER A 9 -20.14 -14.11 -10.94
C SER A 9 -21.47 -14.40 -10.24
N ILE A 10 -22.54 -13.96 -10.88
CA ILE A 10 -23.90 -14.03 -10.34
C ILE A 10 -24.67 -15.06 -11.15
N LYS A 11 -25.34 -16.00 -10.46
CA LYS A 11 -26.16 -17.02 -11.09
C LYS A 11 -27.43 -17.26 -10.29
N VAL A 12 -28.54 -17.39 -10.99
CA VAL A 12 -29.82 -17.80 -10.41
C VAL A 12 -29.96 -19.31 -10.52
N HIS A 13 -30.36 -19.95 -9.44
CA HIS A 13 -30.58 -21.39 -9.33
C HIS A 13 -32.04 -21.68 -8.96
N GLY A 14 -32.52 -22.86 -9.36
CA GLY A 14 -33.90 -23.28 -9.14
C GLY A 14 -34.85 -22.72 -10.20
N ASP A 15 -36.13 -22.86 -9.92
CA ASP A 15 -37.19 -22.37 -10.81
C ASP A 15 -37.36 -20.86 -10.67
N GLN A 16 -37.29 -20.16 -11.80
CA GLN A 16 -37.45 -18.70 -11.90
C GLN A 16 -38.93 -18.27 -12.01
N GLY A 17 -39.83 -19.25 -12.07
CA GLY A 17 -41.26 -19.04 -12.00
C GLY A 17 -41.67 -18.28 -10.76
N VAL A 18 -42.59 -17.34 -10.97
CA VAL A 18 -43.26 -16.65 -9.89
C VAL A 18 -44.62 -17.30 -9.70
N TYR A 19 -44.86 -17.79 -8.49
CA TYR A 19 -46.10 -18.45 -8.13
C TYR A 19 -47.01 -17.47 -7.41
N THR A 20 -48.24 -17.37 -7.88
CA THR A 20 -49.31 -16.58 -7.26
C THR A 20 -50.37 -17.54 -6.72
N GLY A 21 -50.44 -17.66 -5.40
CA GLY A 21 -51.47 -18.44 -4.71
C GLY A 21 -52.23 -17.53 -3.74
N GLY A 22 -53.43 -17.10 -4.13
CA GLY A 22 -54.15 -16.04 -3.40
C GLY A 22 -53.46 -14.68 -3.56
N ASP A 23 -53.38 -13.88 -2.48
CA ASP A 23 -52.70 -12.58 -2.45
C ASP A 23 -51.16 -12.68 -2.33
N ASP A 24 -50.61 -13.89 -2.20
CA ASP A 24 -49.19 -14.08 -1.90
C ASP A 24 -48.38 -14.46 -3.15
N ARG A 25 -47.30 -13.71 -3.40
CA ARG A 25 -46.39 -13.90 -4.53
C ARG A 25 -45.09 -14.52 -4.04
N LYS A 26 -44.83 -15.77 -4.44
CA LYS A 26 -43.65 -16.52 -3.97
C LYS A 26 -42.76 -16.96 -5.12
N SER A 27 -41.46 -16.82 -4.93
CA SER A 27 -40.42 -17.38 -5.80
C SER A 27 -39.61 -18.42 -5.03
N TYR A 28 -39.26 -19.51 -5.71
CA TYR A 28 -38.39 -20.56 -5.17
C TYR A 28 -36.98 -20.52 -5.75
N CYS A 29 -36.65 -19.51 -6.55
CA CYS A 29 -35.27 -19.32 -7.01
C CYS A 29 -34.36 -18.83 -5.88
N ALA A 30 -33.11 -19.27 -5.93
CA ALA A 30 -32.04 -18.75 -5.09
C ALA A 30 -31.01 -18.04 -5.98
N VAL A 31 -30.51 -16.90 -5.52
CA VAL A 31 -29.45 -16.16 -6.19
C VAL A 31 -28.14 -16.51 -5.50
N ALA A 32 -27.18 -17.03 -6.26
CA ALA A 32 -25.83 -17.28 -5.79
C ALA A 32 -24.87 -16.26 -6.43
N VAL A 33 -24.02 -15.68 -5.59
CA VAL A 33 -22.97 -14.73 -5.96
C VAL A 33 -21.64 -15.32 -5.51
N ARG A 34 -20.76 -15.64 -6.46
CA ARG A 34 -19.42 -16.18 -6.17
C ARG A 34 -18.35 -15.12 -6.40
N SER A 35 -17.36 -15.04 -5.51
CA SER A 35 -16.21 -14.16 -5.71
C SER A 35 -15.24 -14.78 -6.71
N LEU A 36 -14.71 -13.95 -7.60
CA LEU A 36 -13.62 -14.31 -8.51
C LEU A 36 -12.26 -13.96 -7.88
N ILE A 37 -12.19 -12.88 -7.09
CA ILE A 37 -10.98 -12.46 -6.37
C ILE A 37 -10.66 -13.44 -5.24
N TRP A 38 -11.67 -13.97 -4.56
CA TRP A 38 -11.50 -14.98 -3.51
C TRP A 38 -12.16 -16.29 -3.92
N PRO A 39 -11.46 -17.16 -4.69
CA PRO A 39 -11.99 -18.45 -5.08
C PRO A 39 -12.42 -19.25 -3.85
N GLY A 40 -13.70 -19.60 -3.80
CA GLY A 40 -14.32 -20.28 -2.66
C GLY A 40 -15.31 -19.44 -1.86
N ALA A 41 -15.30 -18.10 -2.00
CA ALA A 41 -16.29 -17.23 -1.37
C ALA A 41 -17.60 -17.24 -2.15
N VAL A 42 -18.71 -17.58 -1.48
CA VAL A 42 -20.04 -17.64 -2.07
C VAL A 42 -21.07 -17.04 -1.11
N SER A 43 -21.95 -16.21 -1.64
CA SER A 43 -23.14 -15.69 -0.97
C SER A 43 -24.38 -16.22 -1.67
N VAL A 44 -25.33 -16.76 -0.92
CA VAL A 44 -26.61 -17.24 -1.45
C VAL A 44 -27.75 -16.53 -0.75
N ALA A 45 -28.76 -16.11 -1.51
CA ALA A 45 -29.98 -15.49 -0.99
C ALA A 45 -31.23 -16.12 -1.60
N GLN A 46 -32.26 -16.31 -0.77
CA GLN A 46 -33.60 -16.76 -1.17
C GLN A 46 -34.65 -16.07 -0.27
N GLY A 47 -35.49 -15.22 -0.86
CA GLY A 47 -36.47 -14.44 -0.10
C GLY A 47 -35.80 -13.57 0.97
N SER A 48 -36.17 -13.75 2.24
CA SER A 48 -35.59 -13.04 3.39
C SER A 48 -34.39 -13.74 4.04
N ARG A 49 -33.98 -14.91 3.53
CA ARG A 49 -32.87 -15.69 4.07
C ARG A 49 -31.63 -15.54 3.20
N PHE A 50 -30.47 -15.42 3.82
CA PHE A 50 -29.19 -15.41 3.14
C PHE A 50 -28.13 -16.14 3.97
N ALA A 51 -27.09 -16.62 3.29
CA ALA A 51 -25.93 -17.24 3.91
C ALA A 51 -24.67 -16.89 3.13
N ASN A 52 -23.56 -16.72 3.85
CA ASN A 52 -22.23 -16.49 3.28
C ASN A 52 -21.33 -17.65 3.71
N LEU A 53 -20.64 -18.25 2.75
CA LEU A 53 -19.74 -19.37 2.99
C LEU A 53 -18.41 -19.12 2.27
N TYR A 54 -17.33 -19.58 2.88
CA TYR A 54 -16.01 -19.62 2.25
C TYR A 54 -15.45 -21.03 2.34
N VAL A 55 -15.17 -21.65 1.19
CA VAL A 55 -14.49 -22.94 1.12
C VAL A 55 -13.40 -22.85 0.06
N GLY A 56 -12.15 -22.72 0.50
CA GLY A 56 -11.00 -22.54 -0.38
C GLY A 56 -9.68 -22.40 0.37
N TYR A 57 -8.61 -22.13 -0.37
CA TYR A 57 -7.24 -22.11 0.15
C TYR A 57 -6.83 -20.81 0.86
N GLY A 58 -7.71 -19.82 0.96
CA GLY A 58 -7.36 -18.51 1.52
C GLY A 58 -6.40 -17.69 0.66
N VAL A 59 -6.32 -17.99 -0.65
CA VAL A 59 -5.43 -17.29 -1.60
C VAL A 59 -6.27 -16.44 -2.56
N LYS A 60 -5.90 -15.16 -2.72
CA LYS A 60 -6.52 -14.25 -3.69
C LYS A 60 -6.10 -14.60 -5.11
N CYS A 61 -7.00 -14.37 -6.06
CA CYS A 61 -6.66 -14.27 -7.48
C CYS A 61 -6.12 -12.85 -7.76
N GLY A 62 -4.81 -12.67 -7.60
CA GLY A 62 -4.14 -11.37 -7.72
C GLY A 62 -4.37 -10.65 -9.04
N THR A 63 -4.53 -11.38 -10.14
CA THR A 63 -4.77 -10.80 -11.48
C THR A 63 -6.14 -10.14 -11.65
N LEU A 64 -7.09 -10.41 -10.74
CA LEU A 64 -8.42 -9.80 -10.73
C LEU A 64 -8.54 -8.67 -9.72
N VAL A 65 -7.51 -8.44 -8.92
CA VAL A 65 -7.45 -7.28 -8.02
C VAL A 65 -7.00 -6.07 -8.84
N PRO A 66 -7.68 -4.92 -8.75
CA PRO A 66 -7.22 -3.70 -9.40
C PRO A 66 -5.78 -3.37 -8.99
N PRO A 67 -4.95 -2.89 -9.93
CA PRO A 67 -3.58 -2.47 -9.61
C PRO A 67 -3.58 -1.27 -8.67
N ASP A 68 -2.43 -1.03 -8.06
CA ASP A 68 -2.16 0.18 -7.31
C ASP A 68 -2.30 1.42 -8.21
N LYS A 69 -2.93 2.47 -7.69
CA LYS A 69 -3.29 3.64 -8.50
C LYS A 69 -2.08 4.53 -8.84
N GLU A 70 -1.07 4.55 -7.98
CA GLU A 70 0.11 5.40 -8.14
C GLU A 70 1.16 4.74 -9.02
N SER A 71 1.48 3.48 -8.72
CA SER A 71 2.51 2.72 -9.43
C SER A 71 2.00 1.98 -10.67
N GLY A 72 0.69 1.72 -10.77
CA GLY A 72 0.11 0.88 -11.82
C GLY A 72 0.47 -0.60 -11.72
N LEU A 73 1.25 -0.99 -10.69
CA LEU A 73 1.70 -2.35 -10.45
C LEU A 73 0.63 -3.14 -9.68
N GLN A 74 0.78 -4.47 -9.66
CA GLN A 74 -0.07 -5.32 -8.83
C GLN A 74 0.07 -4.94 -7.35
N LEU A 75 -1.05 -4.92 -6.63
CA LEU A 75 -1.04 -4.62 -5.20
C LEU A 75 -0.14 -5.61 -4.44
N ARG A 76 0.69 -5.08 -3.54
CA ARG A 76 1.59 -5.88 -2.69
C ARG A 76 0.80 -6.96 -1.94
N GLY A 77 1.34 -8.17 -1.89
CA GLY A 77 0.72 -9.31 -1.19
C GLY A 77 -0.55 -9.87 -1.84
N THR A 78 -0.88 -9.51 -3.09
CA THR A 78 -2.05 -10.08 -3.81
C THR A 78 -1.71 -11.22 -4.77
N SER A 79 -0.44 -11.34 -5.16
CA SER A 79 0.09 -12.47 -5.95
C SER A 79 0.95 -13.37 -5.06
N CYS A 80 0.70 -14.67 -5.08
CA CYS A 80 1.52 -15.66 -4.38
C CYS A 80 2.85 -15.97 -5.08
N PHE A 81 3.05 -15.46 -6.31
CA PHE A 81 4.25 -15.70 -7.12
C PHE A 81 5.20 -14.50 -7.16
N LEU A 82 4.80 -13.37 -6.58
CA LEU A 82 5.60 -12.14 -6.52
C LEU A 82 5.88 -11.83 -5.04
N PRO A 83 7.02 -12.28 -4.49
CA PRO A 83 7.39 -11.94 -3.12
C PRO A 83 7.52 -10.43 -2.96
N LEU A 84 7.38 -9.93 -1.74
CA LEU A 84 7.65 -8.52 -1.48
C LEU A 84 9.12 -8.22 -1.82
N VAL A 85 9.32 -7.15 -2.58
CA VAL A 85 10.65 -6.54 -2.71
C VAL A 85 11.08 -6.02 -1.33
N PRO A 86 12.37 -6.14 -0.97
CA PRO A 86 12.90 -5.46 0.21
C PRO A 86 12.56 -3.97 0.21
N GLU A 87 12.60 -3.36 1.39
CA GLU A 87 12.51 -1.91 1.50
C GLU A 87 13.72 -1.26 0.83
N ASP A 88 13.52 -0.03 0.34
CA ASP A 88 14.61 0.74 -0.26
C ASP A 88 15.70 0.98 0.80
N VAL A 89 16.96 0.97 0.35
CA VAL A 89 18.09 1.25 1.23
C VAL A 89 17.94 2.68 1.76
N MET A 90 18.14 2.86 3.07
CA MET A 90 18.12 4.19 3.68
C MET A 90 19.22 5.06 3.09
N ASP A 91 18.97 6.36 2.99
CA ASP A 91 20.00 7.33 2.61
C ASP A 91 21.20 7.27 3.59
N GLU A 92 22.40 7.49 3.05
CA GLU A 92 23.62 7.63 3.85
C GLU A 92 23.41 8.72 4.92
N PRO A 93 23.83 8.49 6.18
CA PRO A 93 23.81 9.54 7.18
C PRO A 93 24.59 10.77 6.67
N PRO A 94 24.20 11.99 7.06
CA PRO A 94 24.98 13.18 6.74
C PRO A 94 26.42 13.02 7.23
N ASP A 95 27.38 13.47 6.40
CA ASP A 95 28.78 13.50 6.80
C ASP A 95 28.96 14.30 8.10
N PHE A 96 29.89 13.83 8.94
CA PHE A 96 30.27 14.59 10.12
C PHE A 96 30.86 15.94 9.70
N SER A 97 30.47 17.02 10.38
CA SER A 97 31.15 18.30 10.23
C SER A 97 32.63 18.11 10.58
N GLU A 98 33.51 18.67 9.75
CA GLU A 98 34.93 18.75 10.06
C GLU A 98 35.08 19.36 11.46
N GLN A 99 35.62 18.56 12.38
CA GLN A 99 36.00 19.08 13.68
C GLN A 99 37.28 19.86 13.47
N GLY A 100 37.33 21.11 13.95
CA GLY A 100 38.57 21.87 13.94
C GLY A 100 39.69 21.07 14.59
N GLU A 101 40.93 21.34 14.17
CA GLU A 101 42.10 20.72 14.79
C GLU A 101 42.03 20.89 16.32
N PRO A 102 42.47 19.90 17.11
CA PRO A 102 42.42 19.95 18.58
C PRO A 102 43.31 21.02 19.20
N ASN A 103 43.94 21.86 18.38
CA ASN A 103 44.73 22.97 18.85
C ASN A 103 43.81 24.06 19.44
N PRO A 104 44.21 24.69 20.54
CA PRO A 104 43.51 25.85 21.08
C PRO A 104 43.32 26.88 19.97
N GLN A 105 42.10 27.40 19.83
CA GLN A 105 41.85 28.54 18.96
C GLN A 105 42.70 29.70 19.49
N GLU A 106 43.71 30.11 18.71
CA GLU A 106 44.50 31.29 19.03
C GLU A 106 43.53 32.47 19.03
N ASP A 107 43.30 33.07 20.20
CA ASP A 107 42.74 34.41 20.31
C ASP A 107 43.74 35.34 19.60
N ASP A 108 43.54 35.54 18.31
CA ASP A 108 44.39 36.29 17.40
C ASP A 108 44.21 37.81 17.64
N ALA A 109 44.45 38.25 18.87
CA ALA A 109 44.31 39.62 19.31
C ALA A 109 45.22 39.91 20.52
N GLY A 110 46.52 40.15 20.29
CA GLY A 110 47.34 40.69 21.38
C GLY A 110 48.86 40.80 21.21
N SER A 111 49.43 40.83 20.01
CA SER A 111 50.88 41.09 19.87
C SER A 111 51.15 42.40 19.15
N GLU A 112 51.37 43.42 19.97
CA GLU A 112 51.75 44.81 19.74
C GLU A 112 52.73 45.06 18.57
N ASN A 113 52.37 46.01 17.68
CA ASN A 113 53.33 46.75 16.87
C ASN A 113 53.88 47.90 17.74
N GLU A 114 55.04 47.70 18.38
CA GLU A 114 55.86 48.80 18.88
C GLU A 114 56.89 49.17 17.80
N ASP A 115 56.67 50.31 17.15
CA ASP A 115 57.62 50.94 16.24
C ASP A 115 58.88 51.36 17.04
N PHE A 116 60.03 50.76 16.72
CA PHE A 116 61.33 51.22 17.24
C PHE A 116 61.86 52.39 16.41
N ASP A 117 61.89 53.57 17.02
CA ASP A 117 62.56 54.77 16.51
C ASP A 117 64.05 54.52 16.24
N ASN A 118 64.50 54.89 15.04
CA ASN A 118 65.90 54.81 14.61
C ASN A 118 66.57 56.18 14.79
N GLU A 119 67.06 56.48 15.99
CA GLU A 119 68.03 57.54 16.24
C GLU A 119 69.43 56.93 16.31
N ASP A 120 70.22 57.15 15.26
CA ASP A 120 71.62 57.62 15.34
C ASP A 120 72.29 57.49 13.97
N ALA A 121 72.26 58.60 13.23
CA ALA A 121 73.25 58.91 12.21
C ALA A 121 74.11 60.04 12.77
N ASP A 122 75.30 59.74 13.28
CA ASP A 122 76.49 60.59 13.13
C ASP A 122 77.78 59.94 13.68
N ALA A 123 78.86 60.25 12.96
CA ALA A 123 80.30 60.02 13.20
C ALA A 123 80.94 58.70 12.71
#